data_AF-A0A7J9E3V9-F1
#
_entry.id   AF-A0A7J9E3V9-F1
#
_cell.length_a   1.000
_cell.length_b   1.000
_cell.length_c   1.000
_cell.angle_alpha   90.00
_cell.angle_beta   90.00
_cell.angle_gamma   90.00
#
_symmetry.space_group_name_H-M   'P 1'
#
loop_
_entity.id
_entity.type
_entity.pdbx_description
1 polymer ?
#
loop_
_entity_poly.entity_id
_entity_poly.type
_entity_poly.pdbx_seq_one_letter_code
_entity_poly.pdbx_strand_id
1 'polypeptide(L)'
;MVTSWVILSVPYRFFSMVRQIKLFGFTIGRGVILQIQATLGSFLRSWDMASVVLSFGGLDGRLLESNYETCINWLEDATRLLDLKIFSLTHAPIHPKPPRTHRWIKPPNDSLKINVDATIVVSAVGIRVITRDCEDFVLGGRAVYMDYKMDVDWVEAEALGEGIIWAHNNNVTRAIFETGCAGLVNRFKSRHEDISIYGYRLKEIFRLLDSFIDIKLEWVGCSSNRVADCLCKLVVKKRCTFPFDMEYPSDIHELVIVDSC
;
A
#
# COMPACT_ATOMS: atom_id res chain seq x y z
N MET A 1 22.76 14.36 -26.72
CA MET A 1 21.70 15.17 -26.07
C MET A 1 20.78 14.22 -25.31
N VAL A 2 21.01 14.00 -24.01
CA VAL A 2 20.00 13.88 -22.92
C VAL A 2 20.83 13.85 -21.61
N THR A 3 21.22 15.03 -21.15
CA THR A 3 21.75 15.26 -19.80
C THR A 3 20.86 16.35 -19.20
N SER A 4 19.84 15.93 -18.43
CA SER A 4 19.10 16.75 -17.44
C SER A 4 17.75 16.12 -17.14
N TRP A 5 17.70 15.04 -16.36
CA TRP A 5 16.47 14.63 -15.66
C TRP A 5 16.70 14.00 -14.27
N VAL A 6 17.95 13.70 -13.89
CA VAL A 6 18.26 13.06 -12.58
C VAL A 6 18.44 14.07 -11.44
N ILE A 7 18.48 15.39 -11.71
CA ILE A 7 18.79 16.41 -10.68
C ILE A 7 17.53 17.10 -10.10
N LEU A 8 16.33 16.84 -10.64
CA LEU A 8 15.10 17.52 -10.20
C LEU A 8 14.08 16.65 -9.43
N SER A 9 14.27 15.33 -9.33
CA SER A 9 13.32 14.43 -8.66
C SER A 9 13.63 14.17 -7.19
N VAL A 10 14.90 14.25 -6.77
CA VAL A 10 15.32 14.10 -5.36
C VAL A 10 14.95 15.32 -4.50
N PRO A 11 15.12 16.58 -4.97
CA PRO A 11 14.68 17.74 -4.21
C PRO A 11 13.17 17.74 -4.00
N TYR A 12 12.36 17.34 -5.00
CA TYR A 12 10.90 17.43 -4.91
C TYR A 12 10.31 16.47 -3.86
N ARG A 13 10.88 15.27 -3.72
CA ARG A 13 10.46 14.28 -2.70
C ARG A 13 10.98 14.64 -1.30
N PHE A 14 12.19 15.20 -1.19
CA PHE A 14 12.71 15.74 0.06
C PHE A 14 11.95 16.99 0.53
N PHE A 15 11.61 17.90 -0.39
CA PHE A 15 10.77 19.07 -0.10
C PHE A 15 9.33 18.68 0.21
N SER A 16 8.82 17.58 -0.35
CA SER A 16 7.52 16.99 0.03
C SER A 16 7.54 16.49 1.47
N MET A 17 8.59 15.77 1.87
CA MET A 17 8.80 15.31 3.26
C MET A 17 8.94 16.50 4.23
N VAL A 18 9.71 17.53 3.87
CA VAL A 18 9.84 18.78 4.65
C VAL A 18 8.53 19.59 4.67
N ARG A 19 7.72 19.56 3.60
CA ARG A 19 6.37 20.14 3.55
C ARG A 19 5.39 19.39 4.44
N GLN A 20 5.47 18.07 4.51
CA GLN A 20 4.63 17.24 5.38
C GLN A 20 4.97 17.47 6.86
N ILE A 21 6.26 17.65 7.20
CA ILE A 21 6.69 18.10 8.53
C ILE A 21 6.17 19.51 8.87
N LYS A 22 6.05 20.42 7.88
CA LYS A 22 5.41 21.74 8.07
C LYS A 22 3.89 21.64 8.29
N LEU A 23 3.21 20.68 7.66
CA LEU A 23 1.76 20.44 7.82
C LEU A 23 1.40 19.82 9.18
N PHE A 24 2.33 19.09 9.80
CA PHE A 24 2.27 18.61 11.19
C PHE A 24 2.27 19.72 12.26
N GLY A 25 2.52 20.98 11.88
CA GLY A 25 2.78 22.11 12.78
C GLY A 25 1.59 22.64 13.58
N PHE A 26 0.46 21.94 13.66
CA PHE A 26 -0.72 22.41 14.40
C PHE A 26 -0.83 21.92 15.84
N THR A 27 0.02 20.98 16.29
CA THR A 27 -0.15 20.35 17.62
C THR A 27 1.09 20.39 18.52
N ILE A 28 2.28 20.74 17.99
CA ILE A 28 3.54 20.76 18.76
C ILE A 28 4.24 22.11 18.55
N GLY A 29 4.61 22.80 19.63
CA GLY A 29 5.09 24.18 19.60
C GLY A 29 6.30 24.45 18.69
N ARG A 30 6.34 25.65 18.08
CA ARG A 30 7.35 26.11 17.10
C ARG A 30 8.82 25.87 17.47
N GLY A 31 9.17 25.85 18.76
CA GLY A 31 10.54 25.64 19.23
C GLY A 31 11.06 24.23 19.01
N VAL A 32 10.20 23.22 19.21
CA VAL A 32 10.58 21.80 19.05
C VAL A 32 10.78 21.45 17.57
N ILE A 33 10.05 22.14 16.68
CA ILE A 33 10.13 21.98 15.22
C ILE A 33 11.47 22.46 14.68
N LEU A 34 11.95 23.63 15.12
CA LEU A 34 13.25 24.16 14.69
C LEU A 34 14.40 23.28 15.18
N GLN A 35 14.26 22.70 16.37
CA GLN A 35 15.22 21.74 16.92
C GLN A 35 15.26 20.47 16.05
N ILE A 36 14.11 19.84 15.77
CA ILE A 36 14.03 18.61 14.98
C ILE A 36 14.48 18.84 13.53
N GLN A 37 14.14 19.98 12.91
CA GLN A 37 14.57 20.32 11.55
C GLN A 37 16.07 20.61 11.46
N ALA A 38 16.64 21.31 12.44
CA ALA A 38 18.08 21.56 12.52
C ALA A 38 18.84 20.26 12.83
N THR A 39 18.29 19.40 13.69
CA THR A 39 18.83 18.08 13.99
C THR A 39 18.76 17.19 12.76
N LEU A 40 17.61 16.91 12.14
CA LEU A 40 17.52 16.10 10.90
C LEU A 40 18.36 16.68 9.75
N GLY A 41 18.43 18.00 9.60
CA GLY A 41 19.22 18.66 8.57
C GLY A 41 20.74 18.58 8.79
N SER A 42 21.21 18.44 10.03
CA SER A 42 22.62 18.16 10.38
C SER A 42 22.91 16.66 10.44
N PHE A 43 21.94 15.87 10.86
CA PHE A 43 21.92 14.41 10.98
C PHE A 43 22.15 13.71 9.65
N LEU A 44 21.47 14.18 8.60
CA LEU A 44 21.64 13.67 7.24
C LEU A 44 22.97 14.08 6.60
N ARG A 45 23.72 15.02 7.21
CA ARG A 45 25.04 15.46 6.72
C ARG A 45 26.21 14.72 7.37
N SER A 46 25.99 14.01 8.47
CA SER A 46 27.02 13.18 9.10
C SER A 46 26.47 11.78 9.44
N TRP A 47 26.85 10.81 8.60
CA TRP A 47 26.54 9.39 8.75
C TRP A 47 26.78 8.85 10.16
N ASP A 48 27.87 9.27 10.82
CA ASP A 48 28.23 8.82 12.16
C ASP A 48 27.26 9.31 13.24
N MET A 49 26.75 10.54 13.11
CA MET A 49 25.79 11.08 14.07
C MET A 49 24.39 10.51 13.84
N ALA A 50 24.07 10.22 12.58
CA ALA A 50 22.87 9.49 12.19
C ALA A 50 22.79 8.13 12.88
N SER A 51 23.88 7.37 12.81
CA SER A 51 24.03 6.07 13.44
C SER A 51 23.78 6.12 14.95
N VAL A 52 24.44 7.06 15.65
CA VAL A 52 24.36 7.20 17.11
C VAL A 52 22.94 7.46 17.62
N VAL A 53 22.21 8.42 17.06
CA VAL A 53 20.85 8.73 17.57
C VAL A 53 19.86 7.63 17.20
N LEU A 54 20.01 6.96 16.05
CA LEU A 54 19.18 5.81 15.70
C LEU A 54 19.38 4.67 16.72
N SER A 55 20.63 4.39 17.11
CA SER A 55 20.91 3.43 18.18
C SER A 55 20.37 3.86 19.55
N PHE A 56 20.49 5.14 19.93
CA PHE A 56 19.92 5.66 21.19
C PHE A 56 18.39 5.66 21.22
N GLY A 57 17.73 5.80 20.07
CA GLY A 57 16.27 5.67 19.91
C GLY A 57 15.76 4.23 19.87
N GLY A 58 16.64 3.24 20.04
CA GLY A 58 16.33 1.81 20.00
C GLY A 58 15.79 1.36 18.64
N LEU A 59 16.24 1.98 17.55
CA LEU A 59 15.98 1.50 16.19
C LEU A 59 16.91 0.32 15.88
N ASP A 60 16.41 -0.59 15.03
CA ASP A 60 17.00 -1.90 14.75
C ASP A 60 18.49 -1.81 14.37
N GLY A 61 19.36 -2.57 15.04
CA GLY A 61 20.80 -2.62 14.73
C GLY A 61 21.08 -3.01 13.27
N ARG A 62 20.12 -3.68 12.62
CA ARG A 62 20.18 -3.98 11.18
C ARG A 62 20.30 -2.74 10.29
N LEU A 63 19.79 -1.57 10.68
CA LEU A 63 19.96 -0.31 9.93
C LEU A 63 21.42 0.18 9.91
N LEU A 64 22.20 -0.20 10.92
CA LEU A 64 23.58 0.23 11.12
C LEU A 64 24.57 -0.81 10.60
N GLU A 65 24.17 -2.09 10.63
CA GLU A 65 24.98 -3.23 10.24
C GLU A 65 24.76 -3.67 8.78
N SER A 66 23.67 -3.23 8.13
CA SER A 66 23.37 -3.59 6.73
C SER A 66 24.27 -2.87 5.74
N ASN A 67 24.67 -3.58 4.70
CA ASN A 67 25.55 -3.06 3.66
C ASN A 67 24.71 -2.39 2.56
N TYR A 68 24.58 -1.07 2.64
CA TYR A 68 23.78 -0.30 1.68
C TYR A 68 24.63 0.10 0.46
N GLU A 69 24.18 -0.29 -0.73
CA GLU A 69 24.85 0.10 -1.99
C GLU A 69 24.78 1.60 -2.26
N THR A 70 23.74 2.28 -1.77
CA THR A 70 23.58 3.74 -1.90
C THR A 70 22.94 4.35 -0.65
N CYS A 71 23.23 5.64 -0.41
CA CYS A 71 22.63 6.42 0.67
C CYS A 71 21.09 6.53 0.53
N ILE A 72 20.57 6.49 -0.70
CA ILE A 72 19.12 6.52 -0.95
C ILE A 72 18.44 5.27 -0.37
N ASN A 73 19.01 4.08 -0.59
CA ASN A 73 18.46 2.83 -0.06
C ASN A 73 18.43 2.84 1.48
N TRP A 74 19.47 3.38 2.11
CA TRP A 74 19.52 3.56 3.56
C TRP A 74 18.44 4.52 4.06
N LEU A 75 18.26 5.66 3.39
CA LEU A 75 17.23 6.63 3.74
C LEU A 75 15.82 6.03 3.62
N GLU A 76 15.55 5.26 2.56
CA GLU A 76 14.27 4.58 2.38
C GLU A 76 13.98 3.59 3.51
N ASP A 77 14.94 2.75 3.88
CA ASP A 77 14.78 1.79 4.96
C ASP A 77 14.65 2.46 6.34
N ALA A 78 15.43 3.52 6.59
CA ALA A 78 15.30 4.32 7.81
C ALA A 78 13.91 4.95 7.91
N THR A 79 13.40 5.49 6.80
CA THR A 79 12.04 6.05 6.73
C THR A 79 10.98 5.00 7.01
N ARG A 80 11.10 3.80 6.41
CA ARG A 80 10.18 2.67 6.67
C ARG A 80 10.15 2.27 8.15
N LEU A 81 11.32 2.12 8.76
CA LEU A 81 11.41 1.69 10.15
C LEU A 81 10.85 2.76 11.11
N LEU A 82 11.09 4.04 10.81
CA LEU A 82 10.46 5.13 11.55
C LEU A 82 8.93 5.12 11.39
N ASP A 83 8.43 4.94 10.17
CA ASP A 83 6.99 4.85 9.89
C ASP A 83 6.32 3.68 10.62
N LEU A 84 6.94 2.50 10.60
CA LEU A 84 6.47 1.33 11.35
C LEU A 84 6.48 1.58 12.86
N LYS A 85 7.55 2.20 13.37
CA LYS A 85 7.67 2.49 14.80
C LYS A 85 6.64 3.52 15.24
N ILE A 86 6.47 4.62 14.51
CA ILE A 86 5.41 5.61 14.75
C ILE A 86 4.04 4.92 14.77
N PHE A 87 3.74 4.11 13.77
CA PHE A 87 2.47 3.39 13.70
C PHE A 87 2.26 2.46 14.91
N SER A 88 3.26 1.67 15.27
CA SER A 88 3.20 0.74 16.42
C SER A 88 3.09 1.43 17.79
N LEU A 89 3.67 2.62 17.93
CA LEU A 89 3.60 3.41 19.16
C LEU A 89 2.24 4.09 19.33
N THR A 90 1.56 4.36 18.21
CA THR A 90 0.27 5.06 18.19
C THR A 90 -0.91 4.10 18.14
N HIS A 91 -0.71 2.85 17.69
CA HIS A 91 -1.77 1.87 17.49
C HIS A 91 -1.34 0.49 17.96
N ALA A 92 -2.18 -0.16 18.76
CA ALA A 92 -1.99 -1.56 19.09
C ALA A 92 -2.15 -2.42 17.81
N PRO A 93 -1.28 -3.44 17.59
CA PRO A 93 -1.45 -4.35 16.46
C PRO A 93 -2.80 -5.05 16.57
N ILE A 94 -3.70 -4.74 15.64
CA ILE A 94 -4.89 -5.56 15.47
C ILE A 94 -4.43 -6.80 14.71
N HIS A 95 -4.55 -7.96 15.33
CA HIS A 95 -4.38 -9.22 14.61
C HIS A 95 -5.74 -9.56 13.99
N PRO A 96 -5.96 -9.29 12.68
CA PRO A 96 -7.21 -9.70 12.06
C PRO A 96 -7.31 -11.22 12.22
N LYS A 97 -8.47 -11.69 12.70
CA LYS A 97 -8.69 -13.13 12.84
C LYS A 97 -8.70 -13.74 11.44
N PRO A 98 -7.90 -14.80 11.19
CA PRO A 98 -7.95 -15.45 9.89
C PRO A 98 -9.38 -15.97 9.65
N PRO A 99 -9.90 -15.83 8.43
CA PRO A 99 -11.21 -16.40 8.11
C PRO A 99 -11.19 -17.90 8.40
N ARG A 100 -12.28 -18.40 9.00
CA ARG A 100 -12.43 -19.82 9.36
C ARG A 100 -12.58 -20.72 8.13
N THR A 101 -12.74 -20.14 6.95
CA THR A 101 -13.02 -20.82 5.69
C THR A 101 -11.97 -20.46 4.65
N HIS A 102 -11.47 -21.47 3.94
CA HIS A 102 -10.51 -21.31 2.85
C HIS A 102 -11.15 -21.00 1.48
N ARG A 103 -12.48 -20.81 1.45
CA ARG A 103 -13.24 -20.50 0.24
C ARG A 103 -13.72 -19.06 0.27
N TRP A 104 -13.80 -18.45 -0.90
CA TRP A 104 -14.42 -17.15 -1.11
C TRP A 104 -15.87 -17.18 -0.63
N ILE A 105 -16.39 -16.06 -0.10
CA ILE A 105 -17.75 -15.95 0.41
C ILE A 105 -18.45 -14.80 -0.31
N LYS A 106 -19.66 -15.07 -0.82
CA LYS A 106 -20.51 -14.07 -1.49
C LYS A 106 -20.77 -12.85 -0.59
N PRO A 107 -20.74 -11.62 -1.15
CA PRO A 107 -21.17 -10.43 -0.43
C PRO A 107 -22.69 -10.47 -0.16
N PRO A 108 -23.19 -9.63 0.77
CA PRO A 108 -24.62 -9.37 0.91
C PRO A 108 -25.25 -8.84 -0.39
N ASN A 109 -26.56 -9.07 -0.55
CA ASN A 109 -27.33 -8.42 -1.60
C ASN A 109 -27.20 -6.90 -1.47
N ASP A 110 -26.89 -6.20 -2.57
CA ASP A 110 -26.60 -4.75 -2.68
C ASP A 110 -25.12 -4.34 -2.57
N SER A 111 -24.22 -5.28 -2.29
CA SER A 111 -22.81 -5.00 -2.07
C SER A 111 -21.95 -5.76 -3.07
N LEU A 112 -20.88 -5.13 -3.55
CA LEU A 112 -19.87 -5.82 -4.35
C LEU A 112 -18.67 -6.23 -3.50
N LYS A 113 -18.08 -7.36 -3.84
CA LYS A 113 -16.84 -7.83 -3.23
C LYS A 113 -15.68 -7.65 -4.19
N ILE A 114 -14.67 -6.91 -3.75
CA ILE A 114 -13.53 -6.50 -4.59
C ILE A 114 -12.26 -7.09 -3.99
N ASN A 115 -11.72 -8.12 -4.63
CA ASN A 115 -10.47 -8.73 -4.21
C ASN A 115 -9.29 -7.99 -4.86
N VAL A 116 -8.45 -7.38 -4.04
CA VAL A 116 -7.23 -6.68 -4.46
C VAL A 116 -6.00 -7.46 -4.04
N ASP A 117 -4.96 -7.42 -4.87
CA ASP A 117 -3.70 -8.11 -4.59
C ASP A 117 -2.56 -7.48 -5.38
N ALA A 118 -1.34 -7.64 -4.89
CA ALA A 118 -0.14 -7.28 -5.60
C ALA A 118 0.93 -8.36 -5.47
N THR A 119 1.76 -8.47 -6.50
CA THR A 119 2.91 -9.38 -6.49
C THR A 119 4.14 -8.65 -7.03
N ILE A 120 5.30 -8.92 -6.42
CA ILE A 120 6.59 -8.40 -6.85
C ILE A 120 7.43 -9.56 -7.35
N VAL A 121 7.88 -9.50 -8.61
CA VAL A 121 8.84 -10.45 -9.18
C VAL A 121 10.05 -9.68 -9.66
N VAL A 122 11.16 -9.81 -8.92
CA VAL A 122 12.42 -9.09 -9.18
C VAL A 122 12.19 -7.56 -9.13
N SER A 123 12.03 -6.91 -10.28
CA SER A 123 11.78 -5.46 -10.42
C SER A 123 10.45 -5.15 -11.11
N ALA A 124 9.59 -6.15 -11.26
CA ALA A 124 8.28 -6.04 -11.85
C ALA A 124 7.20 -6.18 -10.78
N VAL A 125 6.17 -5.33 -10.87
CA VAL A 125 4.99 -5.41 -10.02
C VAL A 125 3.79 -5.80 -10.88
N GLY A 126 3.04 -6.77 -10.41
CA GLY A 126 1.70 -7.09 -10.89
C GLY A 126 0.69 -6.66 -9.84
N ILE A 127 -0.27 -5.82 -10.22
CA ILE A 127 -1.41 -5.43 -9.39
C ILE A 127 -2.67 -6.02 -9.99
N ARG A 128 -3.60 -6.44 -9.15
CA ARG A 128 -4.88 -6.96 -9.58
C ARG A 128 -6.04 -6.46 -8.74
N VAL A 129 -7.14 -6.23 -9.45
CA VAL A 129 -8.50 -6.05 -8.94
C VAL A 129 -9.41 -7.05 -9.67
N ILE A 130 -10.25 -7.80 -8.95
CA ILE A 130 -11.47 -8.42 -9.50
C ILE A 130 -12.64 -8.00 -8.64
N THR A 131 -13.79 -7.84 -9.27
CA THR A 131 -15.04 -7.54 -8.60
C THR A 131 -16.06 -8.64 -8.89
N ARG A 132 -16.71 -9.11 -7.83
CA ARG A 132 -17.80 -10.09 -7.88
C ARG A 132 -19.03 -9.60 -7.13
N ASP A 133 -20.21 -9.95 -7.62
CA ASP A 133 -21.49 -9.63 -6.99
C ASP A 133 -21.96 -10.74 -6.02
N CYS A 134 -23.20 -10.58 -5.51
CA CYS A 134 -23.83 -11.56 -4.62
C CYS A 134 -24.29 -12.84 -5.32
N GLU A 135 -24.25 -12.89 -6.66
CA GLU A 135 -24.56 -14.07 -7.47
C GLU A 135 -23.29 -14.78 -7.97
N ASP A 136 -22.10 -14.31 -7.56
CA ASP A 136 -20.77 -14.80 -7.96
C ASP A 136 -20.34 -14.40 -9.39
N PHE A 137 -21.10 -13.51 -10.04
CA PHE A 137 -20.71 -13.04 -11.36
C PHE A 137 -19.53 -12.08 -11.23
N VAL A 138 -18.50 -12.32 -12.06
CA VAL A 138 -17.41 -11.36 -12.25
C VAL A 138 -17.97 -10.20 -13.05
N LEU A 139 -17.98 -9.02 -12.43
CA LEU A 139 -18.45 -7.79 -13.08
C LEU A 139 -17.33 -7.04 -13.79
N GLY A 140 -16.08 -7.34 -13.42
CA GLY A 140 -14.89 -6.77 -14.05
C GLY A 140 -13.72 -6.67 -13.09
N GLY A 141 -12.73 -5.93 -13.52
CA GLY A 141 -11.53 -5.69 -12.76
C GLY A 141 -10.44 -5.00 -13.57
N ARG A 142 -9.24 -5.03 -13.02
CA ARG A 142 -8.07 -4.42 -13.63
C ARG A 142 -6.84 -5.24 -13.30
N ALA A 143 -5.98 -5.41 -14.29
CA ALA A 143 -4.68 -6.05 -14.10
C ALA A 143 -3.61 -5.08 -14.60
N VAL A 144 -2.63 -4.75 -13.76
CA VAL A 144 -1.64 -3.70 -14.02
C VAL A 144 -0.24 -4.24 -13.88
N TYR A 145 0.58 -4.01 -14.89
CA TYR A 145 2.01 -4.25 -14.89
C TYR A 145 2.77 -2.94 -14.67
N MET A 146 3.77 -2.97 -13.79
CA MET A 146 4.69 -1.87 -13.57
C MET A 146 6.15 -2.36 -13.56
N ASP A 147 7.03 -1.67 -14.28
CA ASP A 147 8.44 -2.01 -14.40
C ASP A 147 9.31 -1.14 -13.48
N TYR A 148 9.00 -1.15 -12.19
CA TYR A 148 9.82 -0.49 -11.18
C TYR A 148 9.71 -1.19 -9.83
N LYS A 149 10.80 -1.13 -9.06
CA LYS A 149 10.88 -1.73 -7.72
C LYS A 149 10.07 -0.90 -6.73
N MET A 150 9.20 -1.57 -5.99
CA MET A 150 8.44 -1.00 -4.89
C MET A 150 8.52 -1.92 -3.67
N ASP A 151 8.20 -1.38 -2.51
CA ASP A 151 8.02 -2.15 -1.29
C ASP A 151 6.66 -2.85 -1.26
N VAL A 152 6.58 -3.97 -0.54
CA VAL A 152 5.38 -4.80 -0.45
C VAL A 152 4.18 -3.98 0.06
N ASP A 153 4.36 -3.15 1.08
CA ASP A 153 3.26 -2.36 1.62
C ASP A 153 2.74 -1.39 0.56
N TRP A 154 3.65 -0.72 -0.16
CA TRP A 154 3.28 0.25 -1.18
C TRP A 154 2.54 -0.37 -2.36
N VAL A 155 2.95 -1.54 -2.85
CA VAL A 155 2.23 -2.20 -3.96
C VAL A 155 0.84 -2.66 -3.55
N GLU A 156 0.67 -3.12 -2.31
CA GLU A 156 -0.64 -3.49 -1.76
C GLU A 156 -1.56 -2.27 -1.63
N ALA A 157 -1.03 -1.12 -1.21
CA ALA A 157 -1.78 0.14 -1.20
C ALA A 157 -2.19 0.58 -2.61
N GLU A 158 -1.29 0.50 -3.59
CA GLU A 158 -1.62 0.81 -4.98
C GLU A 158 -2.68 -0.15 -5.53
N ALA A 159 -2.64 -1.44 -5.17
CA ALA A 159 -3.70 -2.40 -5.53
C ALA A 159 -5.06 -2.05 -4.93
N LEU A 160 -5.09 -1.65 -3.67
CA LEU A 160 -6.31 -1.14 -3.04
C LEU A 160 -6.81 0.13 -3.74
N GLY A 161 -5.92 1.06 -4.08
CA GLY A 161 -6.27 2.28 -4.80
C GLY A 161 -6.86 2.01 -6.18
N GLU A 162 -6.30 1.07 -6.92
CA GLU A 162 -6.85 0.60 -8.18
C GLU A 162 -8.26 0.02 -8.02
N GLY A 163 -8.49 -0.75 -6.96
CA GLY A 163 -9.81 -1.26 -6.63
C GLY A 163 -10.83 -0.15 -6.32
N ILE A 164 -10.41 0.85 -5.53
CA ILE A 164 -11.26 2.00 -5.17
C ILE A 164 -11.61 2.82 -6.42
N ILE A 165 -10.65 3.08 -7.29
CA ILE A 165 -10.87 3.79 -8.56
C ILE A 165 -11.83 3.01 -9.46
N TRP A 166 -11.64 1.70 -9.59
CA TRP A 166 -12.56 0.85 -10.37
C TRP A 166 -13.99 0.95 -9.82
N ALA A 167 -14.16 0.83 -8.50
CA ALA A 167 -15.46 0.85 -7.86
C ALA A 167 -16.15 2.22 -8.01
N HIS A 168 -15.41 3.31 -7.81
CA HIS A 168 -15.88 4.67 -8.02
C HIS A 168 -16.36 4.89 -9.46
N ASN A 169 -15.56 4.48 -10.45
CA ASN A 169 -15.89 4.65 -11.87
C ASN A 169 -17.10 3.80 -12.32
N ASN A 170 -17.41 2.73 -11.59
CA ASN A 170 -18.57 1.87 -11.83
C ASN A 170 -19.78 2.23 -10.94
N ASN A 171 -19.76 3.41 -10.30
CA ASN A 171 -20.84 3.90 -9.43
C ASN A 171 -21.20 2.92 -8.29
N VAL A 172 -20.22 2.15 -7.81
CA VAL A 172 -20.40 1.23 -6.69
C VAL A 172 -20.53 2.06 -5.42
N THR A 173 -21.64 1.89 -4.71
CA THR A 173 -21.90 2.64 -3.48
C THR A 173 -21.66 1.81 -2.23
N ARG A 174 -21.69 0.48 -2.32
CA ARG A 174 -21.41 -0.45 -1.21
C ARG A 174 -20.39 -1.48 -1.64
N ALA A 175 -19.24 -1.51 -0.96
CA ALA A 175 -18.13 -2.37 -1.35
C ALA A 175 -17.42 -3.03 -0.15
N ILE A 176 -17.09 -4.30 -0.31
CA ILE A 176 -16.23 -5.07 0.59
C ILE A 176 -14.94 -5.37 -0.15
N PHE A 177 -13.88 -4.66 0.21
CA PHE A 177 -12.54 -4.92 -0.28
C PHE A 177 -11.89 -6.04 0.51
N GLU A 178 -11.24 -6.98 -0.17
CA GLU A 178 -10.49 -8.07 0.44
C GLU A 178 -9.02 -8.00 -0.02
N THR A 179 -8.08 -7.98 0.93
CA THR A 179 -6.63 -7.93 0.69
C THR A 179 -5.90 -9.00 1.50
N GLY A 180 -4.78 -9.50 0.96
CA GLY A 180 -3.84 -10.35 1.68
C GLY A 180 -3.01 -9.62 2.75
N CYS A 181 -3.01 -8.29 2.74
CA CYS A 181 -2.15 -7.46 3.58
C CYS A 181 -2.85 -7.03 4.89
N ALA A 182 -2.57 -7.75 5.98
CA ALA A 182 -3.08 -7.41 7.33
C ALA A 182 -2.63 -6.02 7.80
N GLY A 183 -1.40 -5.59 7.44
CA GLY A 183 -0.88 -4.26 7.77
C GLY A 183 -1.71 -3.14 7.15
N LEU A 184 -2.14 -3.32 5.90
CA LEU A 184 -3.02 -2.37 5.20
C LEU A 184 -4.41 -2.30 5.85
N VAL A 185 -4.98 -3.45 6.24
CA VAL A 185 -6.26 -3.50 6.97
C VAL A 185 -6.18 -2.76 8.31
N ASN A 186 -5.07 -2.90 9.03
CA ASN A 186 -4.88 -2.19 10.29
C ASN A 186 -4.81 -0.67 10.09
N ARG A 187 -4.05 -0.22 9.10
CA ARG A 187 -3.92 1.20 8.77
C ARG A 187 -5.21 1.80 8.23
N PHE A 188 -6.01 1.03 7.49
CA PHE A 188 -7.34 1.45 7.06
C PHE A 188 -8.28 1.69 8.25
N LYS A 189 -8.22 0.82 9.27
CA LYS A 189 -9.05 0.98 10.48
C LYS A 189 -8.67 2.20 11.29
N SER A 190 -7.38 2.52 11.36
CA SER A 190 -6.86 3.71 12.05
C SER A 190 -6.57 4.88 11.11
N ARG A 191 -7.20 4.93 9.92
CA ARG A 191 -6.84 5.88 8.85
C ARG A 191 -7.00 7.35 9.24
N HIS A 192 -7.83 7.65 10.24
CA HIS A 192 -8.05 9.00 10.74
C HIS A 192 -6.96 9.41 11.75
N GLU A 193 -6.39 8.46 12.48
CA GLU A 193 -5.31 8.70 13.44
C GLU A 193 -3.90 8.42 12.89
N ASP A 194 -3.77 7.73 11.75
CA ASP A 194 -2.47 7.43 11.15
C ASP A 194 -1.81 8.71 10.59
N ILE A 195 -0.75 9.12 11.26
CA ILE A 195 0.04 10.31 10.97
C ILE A 195 1.39 9.98 10.31
N SER A 196 1.69 8.70 10.05
CA SER A 196 2.93 8.29 9.37
C SER A 196 2.98 8.78 7.91
N ILE A 197 4.16 8.77 7.29
CA ILE A 197 4.30 9.17 5.87
C ILE A 197 3.46 8.24 5.00
N TYR A 198 3.52 6.95 5.27
CA TYR A 198 2.66 5.96 4.62
C TYR A 198 1.16 6.24 4.88
N GLY A 199 0.77 6.60 6.10
CA GLY A 199 -0.60 7.03 6.43
C GLY A 199 -1.06 8.24 5.61
N TYR A 200 -0.18 9.23 5.38
CA TYR A 200 -0.47 10.36 4.51
C TYR A 200 -0.74 9.93 3.06
N ARG A 201 0.06 9.01 2.52
CA ARG A 201 -0.19 8.45 1.18
C ARG A 201 -1.54 7.74 1.12
N LEU A 202 -1.84 6.89 2.11
CA LEU A 202 -3.12 6.18 2.17
C LEU A 202 -4.30 7.14 2.20
N LYS A 203 -4.19 8.29 2.88
CA LYS A 203 -5.23 9.34 2.85
C LYS A 203 -5.49 9.87 1.45
N GLU A 204 -4.51 9.91 0.55
CA GLU A 204 -4.73 10.32 -0.84
C GLU A 204 -5.54 9.26 -1.60
N ILE A 205 -5.21 7.99 -1.40
CA ILE A 205 -5.94 6.84 -1.97
C ILE A 205 -7.38 6.82 -1.44
N PHE A 206 -7.56 7.12 -0.16
CA PHE A 206 -8.84 7.07 0.51
C PHE A 206 -9.76 8.27 0.21
N ARG A 207 -9.31 9.29 -0.53
CA ARG A 207 -10.16 10.45 -0.88
C ARG A 207 -11.43 10.06 -1.64
N LEU A 208 -11.37 8.98 -2.43
CA LEU A 208 -12.52 8.51 -3.20
C LEU A 208 -13.53 7.75 -2.34
N LEU A 209 -13.19 7.36 -1.11
CA LEU A 209 -14.09 6.62 -0.21
C LEU A 209 -15.30 7.45 0.22
N ASP A 210 -15.20 8.78 0.18
CA ASP A 210 -16.29 9.69 0.55
C ASP A 210 -17.52 9.56 -0.37
N SER A 211 -17.35 8.94 -1.56
CA SER A 211 -18.44 8.65 -2.49
C SER A 211 -19.25 7.38 -2.15
N PHE A 212 -18.77 6.56 -1.21
CA PHE A 212 -19.37 5.28 -0.85
C PHE A 212 -20.34 5.45 0.33
N ILE A 213 -21.44 4.69 0.30
CA ILE A 213 -22.41 4.59 1.39
C ILE A 213 -21.91 3.64 2.48
N ASP A 214 -21.36 2.48 2.09
CA ASP A 214 -20.76 1.52 3.02
C ASP A 214 -19.48 0.93 2.42
N ILE A 215 -18.42 0.90 3.22
CA ILE A 215 -17.13 0.39 2.78
C ILE A 215 -16.44 -0.40 3.87
N LYS A 216 -15.98 -1.59 3.51
CA LYS A 216 -15.23 -2.48 4.39
C LYS A 216 -13.92 -2.87 3.71
N LEU A 217 -12.86 -2.95 4.51
CA LEU A 217 -11.61 -3.58 4.09
C LEU A 217 -11.35 -4.76 5.04
N GLU A 218 -11.35 -5.96 4.47
CA GLU A 218 -11.21 -7.22 5.18
C GLU A 218 -9.90 -7.91 4.80
N TRP A 219 -9.27 -8.52 5.80
CA TRP A 219 -8.09 -9.34 5.57
C TRP A 219 -8.53 -10.76 5.21
N VAL A 220 -7.98 -11.28 4.13
CA VAL A 220 -8.19 -12.66 3.70
C VAL A 220 -6.86 -13.42 3.67
N GLY A 221 -6.90 -14.70 4.05
CA GLY A 221 -5.72 -15.56 3.93
C GLY A 221 -5.36 -15.82 2.47
N CYS A 222 -4.08 -16.09 2.20
CA CYS A 222 -3.57 -16.32 0.84
C CYS A 222 -4.32 -17.43 0.07
N SER A 223 -4.92 -18.40 0.76
CA SER A 223 -5.71 -19.47 0.13
C SER A 223 -7.01 -18.98 -0.52
N SER A 224 -7.53 -17.84 -0.08
CA SER A 224 -8.84 -17.29 -0.49
C SER A 224 -8.72 -16.20 -1.56
N ASN A 225 -7.49 -15.86 -1.98
CA ASN A 225 -7.19 -14.83 -2.98
C ASN A 225 -6.51 -15.41 -4.24
N ARG A 226 -6.73 -16.69 -4.55
CA ARG A 226 -5.99 -17.42 -5.61
C ARG A 226 -6.18 -16.84 -7.00
N VAL A 227 -7.40 -16.43 -7.33
CA VAL A 227 -7.70 -15.76 -8.61
C VAL A 227 -6.88 -14.47 -8.74
N ALA A 228 -6.63 -13.78 -7.63
CA ALA A 228 -5.87 -12.53 -7.59
C ALA A 228 -4.40 -12.74 -7.87
N ASP A 229 -3.80 -13.64 -7.09
CA ASP A 229 -2.39 -14.00 -7.18
C ASP A 229 -2.06 -14.56 -8.57
N CYS A 230 -2.92 -15.41 -9.12
CA CYS A 230 -2.75 -15.95 -10.48
C CYS A 230 -2.71 -14.84 -11.53
N LEU A 231 -3.63 -13.87 -11.46
CA LEU A 231 -3.68 -12.79 -12.43
C LEU A 231 -2.52 -11.80 -12.26
N CYS A 232 -2.05 -11.53 -11.04
CA CYS A 232 -0.82 -10.77 -10.77
C CYS A 232 0.40 -11.41 -11.45
N LYS A 233 0.55 -12.73 -11.32
CA LYS A 233 1.63 -13.48 -11.98
C LYS A 233 1.49 -13.45 -13.50
N LEU A 234 0.26 -13.51 -14.02
CA LEU A 234 -0.01 -13.44 -15.44
C LEU A 234 0.41 -12.10 -16.05
N VAL A 235 0.07 -10.97 -15.42
CA VAL A 235 0.45 -9.64 -15.95
C VAL A 235 1.95 -9.40 -15.91
N VAL A 236 2.65 -9.89 -14.89
CA VAL A 236 4.11 -9.83 -14.84
C VAL A 236 4.72 -10.67 -15.95
N LYS A 237 4.21 -11.88 -16.18
CA LYS A 237 4.65 -12.76 -17.27
C LYS A 237 4.42 -12.16 -18.65
N LYS A 238 3.24 -11.56 -18.87
CA LYS A 238 2.85 -10.94 -20.15
C LYS A 238 3.37 -9.50 -20.31
N ARG A 239 3.89 -8.88 -19.24
CA ARG A 239 4.31 -7.46 -19.15
C ARG A 239 3.25 -6.51 -19.73
N CYS A 240 2.00 -6.71 -19.34
CA CYS A 240 0.87 -5.95 -19.89
C CYS A 240 -0.11 -5.46 -18.81
N THR A 241 -0.78 -4.36 -19.13
CA THR A 241 -1.83 -3.75 -18.31
C THR A 241 -3.11 -3.74 -19.11
N PHE A 242 -4.21 -4.21 -18.52
CA PHE A 242 -5.51 -4.22 -19.18
C PHE A 242 -6.65 -4.15 -18.14
N PRO A 243 -7.70 -3.35 -18.41
CA PRO A 243 -8.99 -3.54 -17.74
C PRO A 243 -9.71 -4.75 -18.33
N PHE A 244 -10.71 -5.26 -17.62
CA PHE A 244 -11.64 -6.24 -18.15
C PHE A 244 -13.00 -6.07 -17.47
N ASP A 245 -14.07 -6.36 -18.20
CA ASP A 245 -15.44 -6.37 -17.67
C ASP A 245 -15.85 -7.83 -17.40
N MET A 246 -17.06 -8.23 -17.78
CA MET A 246 -17.51 -9.63 -17.62
C MET A 246 -16.66 -10.63 -18.42
N GLU A 247 -15.99 -10.19 -19.49
CA GLU A 247 -15.02 -10.98 -20.26
C GLU A 247 -13.62 -10.90 -19.63
N TYR A 248 -13.39 -11.67 -18.58
CA TYR A 248 -12.09 -11.79 -17.93
C TYR A 248 -11.17 -12.80 -18.66
N PRO A 249 -9.84 -12.75 -18.45
CA PRO A 249 -8.89 -13.65 -19.14
C PRO A 249 -9.20 -15.13 -18.91
N SER A 250 -9.18 -15.93 -19.98
CA SER A 250 -9.40 -17.37 -19.88
C SER A 250 -8.41 -18.08 -18.95
N ASP A 251 -7.21 -17.52 -18.79
CA ASP A 251 -6.18 -17.99 -17.87
C ASP A 251 -6.66 -18.12 -16.40
N ILE A 252 -7.70 -17.36 -15.98
CA ILE A 252 -8.23 -17.39 -14.62
C ILE A 252 -9.60 -18.06 -14.50
N HIS A 253 -10.18 -18.54 -15.60
CA HIS A 253 -11.57 -19.03 -15.65
C HIS A 253 -11.82 -20.24 -14.74
N GLU A 254 -10.95 -21.23 -14.77
CA GLU A 254 -11.07 -22.40 -13.90
C GLU A 254 -10.97 -22.01 -12.42
N LEU A 255 -10.10 -21.06 -12.07
CA LEU A 255 -9.96 -20.60 -10.70
C LEU A 255 -11.20 -19.83 -10.23
N VAL A 256 -11.81 -19.01 -11.09
CA VAL A 256 -13.07 -18.33 -10.78
C VAL A 256 -14.15 -19.37 -10.47
N ILE A 257 -14.33 -20.38 -11.33
CA ILE A 257 -15.33 -21.45 -11.15
C ILE A 257 -15.08 -22.25 -9.86
N VAL A 258 -13.82 -22.58 -9.56
CA VAL A 258 -13.47 -23.38 -8.36
C VAL A 258 -13.66 -22.58 -7.07
N ASP A 259 -13.42 -21.27 -7.09
CA ASP A 259 -13.63 -20.39 -5.94
C ASP A 259 -15.11 -20.03 -5.72
N SER A 260 -15.96 -20.22 -6.73
CA SER A 260 -17.38 -19.92 -6.64
C SER A 260 -18.11 -20.81 -5.62
N CYS A 261 -19.10 -20.23 -4.94
CA CYS A 261 -19.90 -20.88 -3.88
C CYS A 261 -21.29 -21.35 -4.34
#